data_AF-A0A7I8EQ83-F1
#
_entry.id   AF-A0A7I8EQ83-F1
#
_cell.length_a   1.000
_cell.length_b   1.000
_cell.length_c   1.000
_cell.angle_alpha   90.00
_cell.angle_beta   90.00
_cell.angle_gamma   90.00
#
_symmetry.space_group_name_H-M   'P 1'
#
loop_
_entity.id
_entity.type
_entity.pdbx_description
1 polymer ?
#
loop_
_entity_poly.entity_id
_entity_poly.type
_entity_poly.pdbx_seq_one_letter_code
_entity_poly.pdbx_strand_id
1 'polypeptide(L)' 'MNDKPEGARLGWKIVETLYPFSTPWMKLRQDRINIKGKGEILYTYHQNRGSVCIVPLTKKTRIVNFP' A
#
# COMPACT_ATOMS: atom_id res chain seq x y z
N MET A 1 8.71 -12.12 1.34
CA MET A 1 7.32 -12.16 1.86
C MET A 1 6.51 -11.20 1.01
N ASN A 2 5.39 -11.62 0.42
CA ASN A 2 4.57 -10.72 -0.40
C ASN A 2 3.87 -9.72 0.53
N ASP A 3 4.24 -8.45 0.47
CA ASP A 3 3.69 -7.38 1.30
C ASP A 3 2.28 -6.94 0.88
N LYS A 4 1.68 -7.68 -0.07
CA LYS A 4 0.33 -7.49 -0.60
C LYS A 4 -0.51 -8.72 -0.26
N PRO A 5 -1.07 -8.83 0.96
CA PRO A 5 -1.82 -10.01 1.38
C PRO A 5 -3.03 -10.29 0.47
N GLU A 6 -3.79 -9.26 0.09
CA GLU A 6 -4.92 -9.44 -0.85
C GLU A 6 -4.45 -9.83 -2.25
N GLY A 7 -3.35 -9.25 -2.75
CA GLY A 7 -2.76 -9.67 -4.02
C GLY A 7 -2.33 -11.14 -4.00
N ALA A 8 -1.65 -11.56 -2.93
CA ALA A 8 -1.26 -12.95 -2.72
C ALA A 8 -2.48 -13.90 -2.69
N ARG A 9 -3.56 -13.50 -2.00
CA ARG A 9 -4.83 -14.25 -1.96
C ARG A 9 -5.48 -14.39 -3.34
N LEU A 10 -5.30 -13.38 -4.20
CA LEU A 10 -5.74 -13.39 -5.60
C LEU A 10 -4.74 -14.08 -6.56
N GLY A 11 -3.69 -14.71 -6.02
CA GLY A 11 -2.72 -15.48 -6.81
C GLY A 11 -1.63 -14.63 -7.47
N TRP A 12 -1.39 -13.41 -6.99
CA TRP A 12 -0.30 -12.58 -7.50
C TRP A 12 1.05 -13.11 -7.03
N LYS A 13 2.01 -13.16 -7.95
CA LYS A 13 3.42 -13.38 -7.65
C LYS A 13 4.20 -12.14 -8.06
N ILE A 14 4.89 -11.52 -7.11
CA ILE A 14 5.82 -10.43 -7.44
C ILE A 14 7.05 -11.05 -8.11
N VAL A 15 7.31 -10.61 -9.34
CA VAL A 15 8.48 -11.01 -10.13
C VAL A 15 9.64 -10.08 -9.80
N GLU A 16 9.38 -8.78 -9.74
CA GLU A 16 10.38 -7.75 -9.53
C GLU A 16 9.77 -6.52 -8.87
N THR A 17 10.57 -5.84 -8.05
CA THR A 17 10.23 -4.57 -7.43
C THR A 17 11.37 -3.59 -7.68
N LEU A 18 11.02 -2.40 -8.18
CA LEU A 18 11.92 -1.28 -8.38
C LEU A 18 11.42 -0.05 -7.64
N TYR A 19 12.34 0.86 -7.33
CA TYR A 19 12.04 2.17 -6.76
C TYR A 19 12.56 3.26 -7.70
N PRO A 20 11.81 3.62 -8.77
CA PRO A 20 12.25 4.62 -9.73
C PRO A 20 12.49 6.00 -9.10
N PHE A 21 11.84 6.28 -7.96
CA PHE A 21 12.03 7.50 -7.20
C PHE A 21 11.96 7.21 -5.70
N SER A 22 12.92 7.73 -4.93
CA SER A 22 12.97 7.55 -3.48
C SER A 22 13.60 8.76 -2.79
N THR A 23 12.88 9.32 -1.82
CA THR A 23 13.34 10.33 -0.87
C THR A 23 13.00 9.86 0.56
N PRO A 24 13.41 10.60 1.60
CA PRO A 24 12.99 10.30 2.98
C PRO A 24 11.46 10.35 3.18
N TRP A 25 10.75 11.13 2.36
CA TRP A 25 9.31 11.43 2.54
C TRP A 25 8.41 10.68 1.55
N MET A 26 8.95 10.32 0.38
CA MET A 26 8.18 9.77 -0.72
C MET A 26 8.96 8.64 -1.40
N LYS A 27 8.26 7.53 -1.67
CA LYS A 27 8.78 6.43 -2.47
C LYS A 27 7.79 6.10 -3.57
N LEU A 28 8.24 6.12 -4.81
CA LEU A 28 7.50 5.56 -5.93
C LEU A 28 7.98 4.13 -6.11
N ARG A 29 7.09 3.16 -5.87
CA ARG A 29 7.39 1.74 -6.07
C ARG A 29 6.74 1.28 -7.36
N GLN A 30 7.49 0.52 -8.13
CA GLN A 30 7.03 -0.17 -9.32
C GLN A 30 7.16 -1.67 -9.09
N ASP A 31 6.06 -2.41 -9.25
CA ASP A 31 6.07 -3.86 -9.15
C ASP A 31 5.69 -4.47 -10.49
N ARG A 32 6.50 -5.44 -10.91
CA ARG A 32 6.13 -6.39 -11.96
C ARG A 32 5.58 -7.63 -11.27
N ILE A 33 4.32 -7.96 -11.56
CA ILE A 33 3.64 -9.13 -11.02
C ILE A 33 3.27 -10.09 -12.13
N ASN A 34 3.22 -11.37 -11.81
CA ASN A 34 2.58 -12.39 -12.63
C ASN A 34 1.27 -12.80 -11.94
N ILE A 35 0.19 -12.80 -12.70
CA ILE A 35 -1.13 -13.29 -12.27
C ILE A 35 -1.41 -14.59 -13.02
N LYS A 36 -1.66 -15.67 -12.28
CA LYS A 36 -1.96 -16.98 -12.87
C LYS A 36 -3.09 -16.87 -13.90
N GLY A 37 -2.80 -17.25 -15.14
CA GLY A 37 -3.77 -17.23 -16.25
C GLY A 37 -4.01 -15.86 -16.88
N LYS A 38 -3.37 -14.79 -16.42
CA LYS A 38 -3.49 -13.44 -17.00
C LYS A 38 -2.16 -12.83 -17.45
N GLY A 39 -1.03 -13.43 -17.10
CA GLY A 39 0.29 -12.99 -17.54
C GLY A 39 0.93 -11.96 -16.60
N GLU A 40 1.93 -11.25 -17.12
CA GLU A 40 2.68 -10.23 -16.37
C GLU A 40 2.05 -8.84 -16.51
N ILE A 41 2.02 -8.10 -15.40
CA ILE A 41 1.54 -6.73 -15.33
C ILE A 41 2.58 -5.90 -14.59
N LEU A 42 2.85 -4.69 -15.11
CA LEU A 42 3.68 -3.68 -14.47
C LEU A 42 2.77 -2.56 -13.94
N TYR A 43 2.93 -2.16 -12.68
CA TYR A 43 2.22 -1.00 -12.15
C TYR A 43 3.08 -0.25 -11.14
N THR A 44 2.83 1.06 -11.06
CA THR A 44 3.60 2.01 -10.27
C THR A 44 2.66 2.74 -9.31
N TYR A 45 3.07 2.88 -8.05
CA TYR A 45 2.26 3.50 -7.02
C TYR A 45 3.12 4.17 -5.95
N HIS A 46 2.53 5.14 -5.25
CA HIS A 46 3.16 5.76 -4.10
C HIS A 46 3.18 4.77 -2.92
N GLN A 47 4.36 4.37 -2.48
CA GLN A 47 4.53 3.53 -1.29
C GLN A 47 4.54 4.42 -0.06
N ASN A 48 3.39 4.46 0.63
CA ASN A 48 3.25 5.16 1.89
C ASN A 48 3.62 4.24 3.07
N ARG A 49 4.19 4.78 4.16
CA ARG A 49 4.58 4.00 5.36
C ARG A 49 3.39 3.53 6.23
N GLY A 50 2.18 3.57 5.68
CA GLY A 50 0.94 3.51 6.45
C GLY A 50 0.72 4.84 7.18
N SER A 51 -0.55 5.16 7.40
CA SER A 51 -0.96 6.25 8.28
C SER A 51 -1.94 5.69 9.30
N VAL A 52 -1.97 6.30 10.48
CA VAL A 52 -3.00 6.02 11.48
C VAL A 52 -3.90 7.26 11.55
N CYS A 53 -5.20 7.04 11.39
CA CYS A 53 -6.20 8.05 11.72
C CYS A 53 -6.66 7.80 13.15
N ILE A 54 -6.50 8.79 14.02
CA ILE A 54 -6.98 8.74 15.40
C ILE A 54 -8.27 9.54 15.45
N VAL A 55 -9.35 8.93 15.95
CA VAL A 55 -10.62 9.61 16.22
C VAL A 55 -10.71 9.90 17.72
N PRO A 56 -10.42 11.12 18.17
CA PRO A 56 -10.48 11.46 19.58
C PRO A 56 -11.93 11.48 20.09
N LEU A 57 -12.14 10.89 21.27
CA LEU A 57 -13.42 10.83 21.95
C LEU A 57 -13.38 11.57 23.29
N THR A 58 -14.47 12.26 23.61
CA THR A 58 -14.70 12.80 24.97
C THR A 58 -15.05 11.68 25.96
N LYS A 59 -15.03 11.97 27.27
CA LYS A 59 -15.51 11.03 28.32
C LYS A 59 -16.96 10.56 28.11
N LYS A 60 -17.74 11.28 27.31
CA LYS A 60 -19.13 10.95 26.94
C LYS A 60 -19.21 10.30 25.54
N THR A 61 -18.13 9.70 25.06
CA THR A 61 -18.01 8.98 23.77
C THR A 61 -18.46 9.79 22.55
N ARG A 62 -18.27 11.12 22.59
CA ARG A 62 -18.50 12.01 21.43
C ARG A 62 -17.21 12.28 20.69
N ILE A 63 -17.27 12.27 19.35
CA ILE A 63 -16.14 12.66 18.48
C ILE A 63 -15.80 14.13 18.72
N VAL A 64 -14.51 14.42 18.93
CA VAL A 64 -14.02 15.80 18.99
C VAL A 64 -13.89 16.30 17.56
N ASN A 65 -14.70 17.30 17.21
CA ASN A 65 -14.58 17.98 15.93
C ASN A 65 -13.60 19.14 16.08
N PHE A 66 -12.50 19.12 15.36
CA PHE A 66 -11.60 20.27 15.23
C PHE A 66 -12.00 21.01 13.95
N PRO A 67 -12.28 22.33 14.00
CA PRO A 67 -12.59 23.12 12.81
C PRO A 67 -11.40 23.19 11.83
#